data_AF-A0A7V9RAJ9-F1
#
_entry.id   AF-A0A7V9RAJ9-F1
#
_cell.length_a   1.000
_cell.length_b   1.000
_cell.length_c   1.000
_cell.angle_alpha   90.00
_cell.angle_beta   90.00
_cell.angle_gamma   90.00
#
_symmetry.space_group_name_H-M   'P 1'
#
loop_
_entity.id
_entity.type
_entity.pdbx_description
1 polymer ?
#
loop_
_entity_poly.entity_id
_entity_poly.type
_entity_poly.pdbx_seq_one_letter_code
_entity_poly.pdbx_strand_id
1 'polypeptide(L)'
;TYTYADARLPSIDGQLLAYADAAGVRVVEWRTGVERARIPGTVSRPGLDWPWLAYREDYPEGGKAIRLRNLDTGETRSLALTGSSWRGDLGRPTIAAGRVAWHVVYPAGSRIVLYRVAEATRTLVVRSRIALFSHPALTSARIAWVEQRNGSTRLRRRLISGSVVYTLAEIRGRSPSMWTTALGGRTAYYTRWALSTGAARIHSVTR
;
A
#
# COMPACT_ATOMS: atom_id res chain seq x y z
N THR A 1 -0.21 -3.49 -27.45
CA THR A 1 0.06 -3.18 -26.02
C THR A 1 -0.39 -1.76 -25.77
N TYR A 2 -1.31 -1.53 -24.83
CA TYR A 2 -1.71 -0.17 -24.46
C TYR A 2 -0.62 0.46 -23.60
N THR A 3 -0.20 1.67 -23.95
CA THR A 3 0.76 2.46 -23.17
C THR A 3 -0.02 3.53 -22.42
N TYR A 4 0.14 3.56 -21.10
CA TYR A 4 -0.49 4.57 -20.25
C TYR A 4 0.53 5.67 -19.94
N ALA A 5 0.54 6.72 -20.76
CA ALA A 5 1.36 7.90 -20.51
C ALA A 5 1.01 8.51 -19.15
N ASP A 6 2.03 8.94 -18.41
CA ASP A 6 1.92 9.58 -17.09
C ASP A 6 1.25 8.74 -15.98
N ALA A 7 1.00 7.45 -16.24
CA ALA A 7 0.47 6.53 -15.25
C ALA A 7 1.49 6.26 -14.14
N ARG A 8 1.09 6.58 -12.91
CA ARG A 8 1.95 6.42 -11.74
C ARG A 8 1.26 5.55 -10.70
N LEU A 9 2.07 4.90 -9.88
CA LEU A 9 1.63 4.21 -8.67
C LEU A 9 0.55 3.12 -8.93
N PRO A 10 0.79 2.17 -9.86
CA PRO A 10 -0.25 1.24 -10.28
C PRO A 10 -0.68 0.26 -9.17
N SER A 11 -1.93 -0.22 -9.27
CA SER A 11 -2.52 -1.35 -8.56
C SER A 11 -3.35 -2.18 -9.54
N ILE A 12 -3.22 -3.50 -9.50
CA ILE A 12 -3.91 -4.42 -10.42
C ILE A 12 -4.89 -5.31 -9.65
N ASP A 13 -6.04 -5.57 -10.26
CA ASP A 13 -7.01 -6.57 -9.81
C ASP A 13 -7.64 -7.24 -11.03
N GLY A 14 -7.27 -8.49 -11.28
CA GLY A 14 -7.69 -9.22 -12.48
C GLY A 14 -7.35 -8.48 -13.79
N GLN A 15 -8.39 -8.09 -14.54
CA GLN A 15 -8.26 -7.35 -15.80
C GLN A 15 -8.23 -5.82 -15.60
N LEU A 16 -8.34 -5.34 -14.37
CA LEU A 16 -8.40 -3.93 -14.05
C LEU A 16 -7.07 -3.41 -13.53
N LEU A 17 -6.74 -2.20 -13.95
CA LEU A 17 -5.58 -1.44 -13.52
C LEU A 17 -6.07 -0.09 -12.99
N ALA A 18 -5.76 0.18 -11.72
CA ALA A 18 -5.87 1.51 -11.14
C ALA A 18 -4.50 2.20 -11.18
N TYR A 19 -4.46 3.46 -11.61
CA TYR A 19 -3.26 4.29 -11.57
C TYR A 19 -3.60 5.75 -11.29
N ALA A 20 -2.63 6.52 -10.81
CA ALA A 20 -2.75 7.96 -10.64
C ALA A 20 -2.18 8.70 -11.86
N ASP A 21 -2.90 9.70 -12.35
CA ASP A 21 -2.47 10.66 -13.38
C ASP A 21 -2.51 12.10 -12.81
N ALA A 22 -2.55 13.13 -13.65
CA ALA A 22 -2.66 14.53 -13.19
C ALA A 22 -4.09 14.93 -12.77
N ALA A 23 -5.10 14.20 -13.25
CA ALA A 23 -6.52 14.48 -12.99
C ALA A 23 -7.10 13.64 -11.84
N GLY A 24 -6.36 12.64 -11.34
CA GLY A 24 -6.69 11.89 -10.13
C GLY A 24 -6.33 10.41 -10.25
N VAL A 25 -7.21 9.53 -9.79
CA VAL A 25 -7.05 8.07 -9.92
C VAL A 25 -8.01 7.54 -10.96
N ARG A 26 -7.47 6.83 -11.95
CA ARG A 26 -8.22 6.21 -13.05
C ARG A 26 -8.19 4.69 -12.90
N VAL A 27 -9.30 4.03 -13.20
CA VAL A 27 -9.42 2.57 -13.30
C VAL A 27 -9.80 2.19 -14.72
N VAL A 28 -8.99 1.34 -15.33
CA VAL A 28 -9.18 0.91 -16.72
C VAL A 28 -9.06 -0.61 -16.83
N GLU A 29 -9.64 -1.17 -17.89
CA GLU A 29 -9.22 -2.48 -18.37
C GLU A 29 -7.84 -2.38 -19.01
N TRP A 30 -6.86 -3.09 -18.45
CA TRP A 30 -5.46 -2.87 -18.84
C TRP A 30 -5.12 -3.38 -20.25
N ARG A 31 -5.94 -4.28 -20.81
CA ARG A 31 -5.77 -4.80 -22.17
C ARG A 31 -6.35 -3.87 -23.23
N THR A 32 -7.50 -3.29 -22.95
CA THR A 32 -8.32 -2.55 -23.92
C THR A 32 -8.21 -1.04 -23.75
N GLY A 33 -7.78 -0.56 -22.57
CA GLY A 33 -7.75 0.86 -22.23
C GLY A 33 -9.11 1.45 -21.84
N VAL A 34 -10.18 0.64 -21.86
CA VAL A 34 -11.54 1.09 -21.52
C VAL A 34 -11.58 1.57 -20.08
N GLU A 35 -11.99 2.82 -19.87
CA GLU A 35 -12.18 3.39 -18.55
C GLU A 35 -13.41 2.81 -17.87
N ARG A 36 -13.23 2.31 -16.65
CA ARG A 36 -14.31 1.75 -15.83
C ARG A 36 -14.72 2.69 -14.71
N ALA A 37 -13.78 3.48 -14.19
CA ALA A 37 -14.06 4.49 -13.18
C ALA A 37 -12.95 5.54 -13.10
N ARG A 38 -13.28 6.69 -12.50
CA ARG A 38 -12.32 7.74 -12.16
C ARG A 38 -12.72 8.45 -10.87
N ILE A 39 -11.72 8.70 -10.02
CA ILE A 39 -11.81 9.59 -8.87
C ILE A 39 -11.03 10.86 -9.21
N PRO A 40 -11.71 12.01 -9.42
CA PRO A 40 -11.03 13.25 -9.73
C PRO A 40 -10.37 13.88 -8.50
N GLY A 41 -9.40 14.76 -8.73
CA GLY A 41 -8.80 15.62 -7.71
C GLY A 41 -7.42 15.15 -7.24
N THR A 42 -6.96 15.71 -6.12
CA THR A 42 -5.63 15.45 -5.54
C THR A 42 -5.59 14.11 -4.79
N VAL A 43 -5.82 13.03 -5.54
CA VAL A 43 -5.84 11.66 -5.03
C VAL A 43 -4.74 10.82 -5.69
N SER A 44 -4.17 9.88 -4.93
CA SER A 44 -3.04 9.06 -5.39
C SER A 44 -2.99 7.71 -4.68
N ARG A 45 -1.98 6.90 -5.03
CA ARG A 45 -1.65 5.62 -4.37
C ARG A 45 -2.86 4.67 -4.30
N PRO A 46 -3.48 4.34 -5.45
CA PRO A 46 -4.58 3.40 -5.46
C PRO A 46 -4.16 2.03 -4.90
N GLY A 47 -5.09 1.41 -4.18
CA GLY A 47 -5.19 -0.02 -3.98
C GLY A 47 -6.57 -0.46 -4.48
N LEU A 48 -6.58 -1.44 -5.39
CA LEU A 48 -7.79 -1.91 -6.08
C LEU A 48 -8.11 -3.34 -5.68
N ASP A 49 -9.37 -3.59 -5.31
CA ASP A 49 -10.01 -4.90 -5.11
C ASP A 49 -11.49 -4.67 -5.46
N TRP A 50 -11.81 -4.77 -6.76
CA TRP A 50 -13.05 -4.29 -7.33
C TRP A 50 -14.27 -4.88 -6.59
N PRO A 51 -15.31 -4.09 -6.27
CA PRO A 51 -15.53 -2.68 -6.66
C PRO A 51 -14.92 -1.65 -5.70
N TRP A 52 -14.13 -2.09 -4.72
CA TRP A 52 -13.53 -1.20 -3.74
C TRP A 52 -12.20 -0.63 -4.21
N LEU A 53 -12.08 0.69 -4.08
CA LEU A 53 -10.86 1.44 -4.31
C LEU A 53 -10.44 2.12 -3.02
N ALA A 54 -9.30 1.69 -2.47
CA ALA A 54 -8.62 2.44 -1.43
C ALA A 54 -7.65 3.43 -2.08
N TYR A 55 -7.60 4.67 -1.60
CA TYR A 55 -6.69 5.68 -2.14
C TYR A 55 -6.27 6.66 -1.05
N ARG A 56 -5.20 7.39 -1.33
CA ARG A 56 -4.77 8.50 -0.49
C ARG A 56 -5.24 9.81 -1.11
N GLU A 57 -5.80 10.67 -0.28
CA GLU A 57 -6.16 12.04 -0.62
C GLU A 57 -5.16 12.96 0.09
N ASP A 58 -4.57 13.92 -0.63
CA ASP A 58 -3.61 14.88 -0.08
C ASP A 58 -4.26 16.28 -0.09
N TYR A 59 -4.30 16.97 1.06
CA TYR A 59 -4.98 18.27 1.21
C TYR A 59 -4.03 19.46 0.98
N PRO A 60 -4.49 20.54 0.32
CA PRO A 60 -3.67 21.74 0.05
C PRO A 60 -3.08 22.39 1.31
N GLU A 61 -3.87 22.50 2.38
CA GLU A 61 -3.49 23.07 3.68
C GLU A 61 -2.57 22.16 4.50
N GLY A 62 -2.21 21.00 3.95
CA GLY A 62 -1.48 19.94 4.63
C GLY A 62 -2.43 18.95 5.32
N GLY A 63 -1.95 17.72 5.46
CA GLY A 63 -2.76 16.60 5.92
C GLY A 63 -3.10 15.63 4.79
N LYS A 64 -3.47 14.42 5.17
CA LYS A 64 -3.70 13.30 4.26
C LYS A 64 -4.85 12.46 4.77
N ALA A 65 -5.63 11.88 3.87
CA ALA A 65 -6.62 10.87 4.25
C ALA A 65 -6.35 9.55 3.53
N ILE A 66 -6.64 8.43 4.20
CA ILE A 66 -6.91 7.17 3.52
C ILE A 66 -8.41 7.08 3.34
N ARG A 67 -8.85 7.03 2.08
CA ARG A 67 -10.24 6.87 1.69
C ARG A 67 -10.46 5.46 1.15
N LEU A 68 -11.67 4.97 1.31
CA LEU A 68 -12.17 3.74 0.69
C LEU A 68 -13.48 4.08 0.00
N ARG A 69 -13.57 3.83 -1.31
CA ARG A 69 -14.78 4.10 -2.09
C ARG A 69 -15.22 2.85 -2.85
N ASN A 70 -16.51 2.56 -2.80
CA ASN A 70 -17.14 1.60 -3.68
C ASN A 70 -17.43 2.30 -5.00
N LEU A 71 -16.87 1.79 -6.09
CA LEU A 71 -16.99 2.41 -7.41
C LEU A 71 -18.35 2.12 -8.07
N ASP A 72 -19.04 1.05 -7.68
CA ASP A 72 -20.38 0.73 -8.19
C ASP A 72 -21.46 1.54 -7.47
N THR A 73 -21.36 1.71 -6.16
CA THR A 73 -22.41 2.37 -5.34
C THR A 73 -22.10 3.82 -4.99
N GLY A 74 -20.85 4.27 -5.16
CA GLY A 74 -20.39 5.58 -4.74
C GLY A 74 -20.14 5.73 -3.23
N GLU A 75 -20.45 4.70 -2.43
CA GLU A 75 -20.23 4.71 -0.97
C GLU A 75 -18.77 5.06 -0.65
N THR A 76 -18.54 6.02 0.24
CA THR A 76 -17.19 6.48 0.61
C THR A 76 -16.99 6.49 2.12
N ARG A 77 -15.83 5.99 2.58
CA ARG A 77 -15.43 5.93 3.98
C ARG A 77 -14.08 6.59 4.21
N SER A 78 -13.93 7.29 5.32
CA SER A 78 -12.64 7.80 5.80
C SER A 78 -11.99 6.79 6.75
N LEU A 79 -10.90 6.17 6.33
CA LEU A 79 -10.20 5.14 7.10
C LEU A 79 -9.12 5.72 8.02
N ALA A 80 -8.52 6.84 7.65
CA ALA A 80 -7.57 7.58 8.45
C ALA A 80 -7.51 9.03 7.95
N LEU A 81 -7.18 9.96 8.85
CA LEU A 81 -6.97 11.36 8.54
C LEU A 81 -5.76 11.84 9.34
N THR A 82 -4.83 12.54 8.71
CA THR A 82 -3.83 13.37 9.38
C THR A 82 -4.18 14.84 9.16
N GLY A 83 -4.17 15.64 10.24
CA GLY A 83 -4.40 17.08 10.15
C GLY A 83 -3.15 17.85 9.73
N SER A 84 -3.31 19.12 9.37
CA SER A 84 -2.22 20.02 8.97
C SER A 84 -1.17 20.25 10.05
N SER A 85 -1.59 20.32 11.33
CA SER A 85 -0.70 20.43 12.50
C SER A 85 -0.05 19.09 12.88
N TRP A 86 -0.50 17.98 12.30
CA TRP A 86 0.00 16.65 12.61
C TRP A 86 1.14 16.29 11.65
N ARG A 87 2.36 16.15 12.20
CA ARG A 87 3.57 15.65 11.50
C ARG A 87 3.51 14.14 11.17
N GLY A 88 2.33 13.61 10.88
CA GLY A 88 2.11 12.21 10.52
C GLY A 88 2.07 12.02 9.01
N ASP A 89 2.58 10.89 8.53
CA ASP A 89 2.43 10.47 7.14
C ASP A 89 1.60 9.20 7.01
N LEU A 90 0.80 9.14 5.94
CA LEU A 90 -0.02 8.01 5.56
C LEU A 90 0.55 7.39 4.28
N GLY A 91 0.89 6.11 4.40
CA GLY A 91 1.41 5.30 3.31
C GLY A 91 0.39 4.99 2.23
N ARG A 92 0.85 4.33 1.16
CA ARG A 92 -0.05 3.69 0.18
C ARG A 92 -0.96 2.67 0.91
N PRO A 93 -2.28 2.77 0.76
CA PRO A 93 -3.18 1.70 1.18
C PRO A 93 -3.08 0.52 0.21
N THR A 94 -3.16 -0.69 0.76
CA THR A 94 -3.38 -1.93 0.00
C THR A 94 -4.74 -2.48 0.40
N ILE A 95 -5.45 -3.09 -0.54
CA ILE A 95 -6.73 -3.76 -0.29
C ILE A 95 -6.69 -5.16 -0.87
N ALA A 96 -7.27 -6.12 -0.17
CA ALA A 96 -7.54 -7.46 -0.69
C ALA A 96 -8.55 -8.17 0.23
N ALA A 97 -9.50 -8.89 -0.37
CA ALA A 97 -10.45 -9.75 0.32
C ALA A 97 -11.17 -9.01 1.46
N GLY A 98 -11.71 -7.82 1.18
CA GLY A 98 -12.49 -7.03 2.15
C GLY A 98 -11.67 -6.45 3.31
N ARG A 99 -10.35 -6.31 3.13
CA ARG A 99 -9.45 -5.73 4.13
C ARG A 99 -8.57 -4.68 3.52
N VAL A 100 -8.38 -3.56 4.23
CA VAL A 100 -7.49 -2.47 3.82
C VAL A 100 -6.36 -2.35 4.84
N ALA A 101 -5.11 -2.30 4.39
CA ALA A 101 -3.97 -2.04 5.26
C ALA A 101 -3.18 -0.82 4.78
N TRP A 102 -2.67 -0.05 5.73
CA TRP A 102 -1.78 1.07 5.45
C TRP A 102 -0.79 1.24 6.61
N HIS A 103 0.33 1.88 6.32
CA HIS A 103 1.25 2.30 7.36
C HIS A 103 0.98 3.76 7.75
N VAL A 104 1.28 4.07 9.00
CA VAL A 104 1.26 5.43 9.55
C VAL A 104 2.60 5.67 10.22
N VAL A 105 3.26 6.78 9.87
CA VAL A 105 4.47 7.27 10.54
C VAL A 105 4.10 8.56 11.27
N TYR A 106 4.60 8.73 12.49
CA TYR A 106 4.44 9.93 13.31
C TYR A 106 5.69 10.08 14.20
N PRO A 107 5.91 11.24 14.85
CA PRO A 107 7.14 11.45 15.64
C PRO A 107 7.39 10.38 16.70
N ALA A 108 6.32 9.83 17.29
CA ALA A 108 6.41 8.78 18.30
C ALA A 108 6.55 7.35 17.73
N GLY A 109 6.65 7.17 16.42
CA GLY A 109 6.96 5.88 15.80
C GLY A 109 6.21 5.55 14.51
N SER A 110 6.28 4.29 14.11
CA SER A 110 5.63 3.73 12.94
C SER A 110 4.71 2.57 13.31
N ARG A 111 3.59 2.45 12.59
CA ARG A 111 2.66 1.33 12.73
C ARG A 111 2.05 0.92 11.40
N ILE A 112 1.58 -0.32 11.33
CA ILE A 112 0.68 -0.79 10.28
C ILE A 112 -0.67 -1.07 10.91
N VAL A 113 -1.72 -0.57 10.28
CA VAL A 113 -3.11 -0.75 10.67
C VAL A 113 -3.81 -1.58 9.60
N LEU A 114 -4.72 -2.46 10.03
CA LEU A 114 -5.60 -3.23 9.18
C LEU A 114 -7.05 -2.85 9.50
N TYR A 115 -7.82 -2.51 8.49
CA TYR A 115 -9.26 -2.26 8.55
C TYR A 115 -10.01 -3.40 7.88
N ARG A 116 -11.10 -3.85 8.48
CA ARG A 116 -12.01 -4.79 7.85
C ARG A 116 -13.25 -4.05 7.35
N VAL A 117 -13.56 -4.25 6.07
CA VAL A 117 -14.61 -3.48 5.37
C VAL A 117 -15.99 -3.87 5.87
N ALA A 118 -16.29 -5.16 6.04
CA ALA A 118 -17.61 -5.61 6.47
C ALA A 118 -17.96 -5.15 7.90
N GLU A 119 -17.02 -5.29 8.83
CA GLU A 119 -17.23 -4.99 10.25
C GLU A 119 -16.95 -3.53 10.62
N ALA A 120 -16.40 -2.75 9.68
CA ALA A 120 -15.91 -1.39 9.93
C ALA A 120 -14.93 -1.26 11.11
N THR A 121 -14.16 -2.32 11.40
CA THR A 121 -13.23 -2.37 12.55
C THR A 121 -11.78 -2.17 12.12
N ARG A 122 -10.98 -1.55 13.01
CA ARG A 122 -9.52 -1.39 12.85
C ARG A 122 -8.78 -2.27 13.86
N THR A 123 -7.67 -2.85 13.42
CA THR A 123 -6.75 -3.60 14.28
C THR A 123 -5.31 -3.16 14.03
N LEU A 124 -4.51 -3.13 15.09
CA LEU A 124 -3.08 -2.84 15.00
C LEU A 124 -2.34 -4.10 14.55
N VAL A 125 -1.60 -4.01 13.45
CA VAL A 125 -0.78 -5.12 12.96
C VAL A 125 0.54 -5.17 13.71
N VAL A 126 1.25 -4.05 13.71
CA VAL A 126 2.56 -3.91 14.35
C VAL A 126 2.81 -2.43 14.66
N ARG A 127 3.59 -2.15 15.72
CA ARG A 127 4.06 -0.81 16.09
C ARG A 127 5.51 -0.85 16.54
N SER A 128 6.23 0.24 16.32
CA SER A 128 7.61 0.42 16.77
C SER A 128 7.93 1.90 16.94
N ARG A 129 8.76 2.22 17.92
CA ARG A 129 9.32 3.58 18.10
C ARG A 129 10.67 3.76 17.39
N ILE A 130 11.32 2.66 16.99
CA ILE A 130 12.70 2.64 16.49
C ILE A 130 12.84 2.01 15.10
N ALA A 131 11.74 1.52 14.53
CA ALA A 131 11.68 0.92 13.20
C ALA A 131 10.60 1.62 12.38
N LEU A 132 10.87 1.80 11.09
CA LEU A 132 9.88 2.27 10.13
C LEU A 132 9.23 1.05 9.47
N PHE A 133 7.91 1.04 9.44
CA PHE A 133 7.13 0.07 8.68
C PHE A 133 6.53 0.74 7.46
N SER A 134 6.67 0.08 6.32
CA SER A 134 6.18 0.60 5.05
C SER A 134 5.72 -0.50 4.11
N HIS A 135 5.02 -0.09 3.05
CA HIS A 135 4.60 -0.97 1.94
C HIS A 135 3.91 -2.25 2.41
N PRO A 136 2.78 -2.17 3.13
CA PRO A 136 2.00 -3.35 3.43
C PRO A 136 1.47 -3.96 2.11
N ALA A 137 1.44 -5.29 2.06
CA ALA A 137 0.80 -6.07 0.99
C ALA A 137 -0.09 -7.15 1.61
N LEU A 138 -1.25 -7.40 1.02
CA LEU A 138 -2.28 -8.29 1.56
C LEU A 138 -2.59 -9.49 0.65
N THR A 139 -3.09 -10.53 1.30
CA THR A 139 -3.89 -11.62 0.72
C THR A 139 -5.08 -11.85 1.65
N SER A 140 -5.94 -12.82 1.34
CA SER A 140 -7.04 -13.24 2.23
C SER A 140 -6.59 -13.66 3.64
N ALA A 141 -5.36 -14.18 3.79
CA ALA A 141 -4.89 -14.78 5.05
C ALA A 141 -3.60 -14.16 5.63
N ARG A 142 -2.84 -13.40 4.84
CA ARG A 142 -1.50 -12.93 5.20
C ARG A 142 -1.32 -11.46 4.92
N ILE A 143 -0.47 -10.84 5.73
CA ILE A 143 0.06 -9.50 5.51
C ILE A 143 1.59 -9.56 5.49
N ALA A 144 2.19 -8.88 4.52
CA ALA A 144 3.63 -8.66 4.43
C ALA A 144 3.94 -7.17 4.45
N TRP A 145 5.12 -6.80 4.91
CA TRP A 145 5.57 -5.40 4.97
C TRP A 145 7.09 -5.29 5.01
N VAL A 146 7.59 -4.09 4.71
CA VAL A 146 8.99 -3.74 4.91
C VAL A 146 9.17 -3.18 6.31
N GLU A 147 10.12 -3.73 7.06
CA GLU A 147 10.64 -3.18 8.30
C GLU A 147 12.04 -2.62 8.04
N GLN A 148 12.22 -1.32 8.22
CA GLN A 148 13.50 -0.65 8.13
C GLN A 148 13.98 -0.24 9.54
N ARG A 149 15.20 -0.64 9.87
CA ARG A 149 15.94 -0.20 11.06
C ARG A 149 17.28 0.37 10.63
N ASN A 150 17.98 1.01 11.56
CA ASN A 150 19.34 1.45 11.30
C ASN A 150 20.21 0.27 10.83
N GLY A 151 20.76 0.38 9.61
CA GLY A 151 21.63 -0.62 9.00
C GLY A 151 20.97 -1.91 8.50
N SER A 152 19.64 -2.04 8.52
CA SER A 152 18.97 -3.22 7.96
C SER A 152 17.55 -2.96 7.47
N THR A 153 17.19 -3.65 6.38
CA THR A 153 15.83 -3.69 5.86
C THR A 153 15.39 -5.15 5.77
N ARG A 154 14.21 -5.46 6.32
CA ARG A 154 13.65 -6.80 6.37
C ARG A 154 12.30 -6.84 5.70
N LEU A 155 12.06 -7.86 4.90
CA LEU A 155 10.74 -8.25 4.45
C LEU A 155 10.11 -9.15 5.51
N ARG A 156 9.01 -8.68 6.11
CA ARG A 156 8.31 -9.35 7.20
C ARG A 156 6.97 -9.87 6.72
N ARG A 157 6.47 -10.92 7.35
CA ARG A 157 5.14 -11.49 7.08
C ARG A 157 4.53 -12.10 8.32
N ARG A 158 3.21 -12.03 8.45
CA ARG A 158 2.45 -12.86 9.38
C ARG A 158 1.11 -13.30 8.80
N LEU A 159 0.49 -14.29 9.46
CA LEU A 159 -0.94 -14.55 9.28
C LEU A 159 -1.74 -13.39 9.86
N ILE A 160 -2.85 -13.01 9.22
CA ILE A 160 -3.72 -11.94 9.72
C ILE A 160 -4.36 -12.32 11.06
N SER A 161 -4.73 -13.60 11.21
CA SER A 161 -5.29 -14.16 12.46
C SER A 161 -4.25 -14.44 13.54
N GLY A 162 -2.95 -14.34 13.22
CA GLY A 162 -1.86 -14.71 14.12
C GLY A 162 -0.98 -13.53 14.53
N SER A 163 -0.17 -13.75 15.57
CA SER A 163 0.81 -12.78 16.07
C SER A 163 2.24 -13.05 15.57
N VAL A 164 2.54 -14.28 15.16
CA VAL A 164 3.90 -14.71 14.77
C VAL A 164 4.37 -14.01 13.50
N VAL A 165 5.51 -13.32 13.61
CA VAL A 165 6.13 -12.58 12.50
C VAL A 165 7.37 -13.32 11.98
N TYR A 166 7.34 -13.65 10.70
CA TYR A 166 8.43 -14.28 9.98
C TYR A 166 9.27 -13.24 9.23
N THR A 167 10.60 -13.39 9.24
CA THR A 167 11.48 -12.71 8.27
C THR A 167 11.57 -13.57 7.02
N LEU A 168 11.17 -13.01 5.88
CA LEU A 168 11.26 -13.66 4.58
C LEU A 168 12.60 -13.37 3.90
N ALA A 169 13.06 -12.12 4.00
CA ALA A 169 14.34 -11.67 3.47
C ALA A 169 14.91 -10.57 4.37
N GLU A 170 16.23 -10.45 4.39
CA GLU A 170 16.97 -9.38 5.08
C GLU A 170 18.06 -8.87 4.17
N ILE A 171 18.23 -7.55 4.15
CA ILE A 171 19.40 -6.91 3.58
C ILE A 171 20.05 -6.07 4.69
N ARG A 172 21.37 -6.19 4.81
CA ARG A 172 22.19 -5.39 5.72
C ARG A 172 22.92 -4.29 4.94
N GLY A 173 23.19 -3.19 5.64
CA GLY A 173 23.85 -2.01 5.07
C GLY A 173 22.87 -0.89 4.73
N ARG A 174 23.42 0.28 4.39
CA ARG A 174 22.64 1.51 4.15
C ARG A 174 22.32 1.75 2.68
N SER A 175 23.05 1.12 1.75
CA SER A 175 22.94 1.39 0.32
C SER A 175 21.76 0.69 -0.38
N PRO A 176 21.39 -0.55 -0.01
CA PRO A 176 20.20 -1.19 -0.57
C PRO A 176 18.95 -1.06 0.34
N SER A 177 17.79 -0.76 -0.25
CA SER A 177 16.49 -0.79 0.44
C SER A 177 15.51 -1.76 -0.24
N MET A 178 14.43 -2.11 0.45
CA MET A 178 13.35 -2.95 -0.07
C MET A 178 12.05 -2.15 -0.18
N TRP A 179 11.23 -2.55 -1.15
CA TRP A 179 9.85 -2.10 -1.30
C TRP A 179 8.98 -3.34 -1.53
N THR A 180 7.95 -3.58 -0.71
CA THR A 180 7.02 -4.70 -0.99
C THR A 180 6.16 -4.35 -2.20
N THR A 181 6.13 -5.24 -3.18
CA THR A 181 5.42 -5.01 -4.45
C THR A 181 4.07 -5.69 -4.45
N ALA A 182 4.00 -6.95 -4.02
CA ALA A 182 2.77 -7.74 -3.99
C ALA A 182 2.90 -8.98 -3.09
N LEU A 183 1.78 -9.58 -2.71
CA LEU A 183 1.71 -10.86 -2.03
C LEU A 183 0.74 -11.78 -2.77
N GLY A 184 1.25 -12.90 -3.29
CA GLY A 184 0.46 -13.92 -3.99
C GLY A 184 0.50 -15.24 -3.22
N GLY A 185 -0.57 -15.56 -2.49
CA GLY A 185 -0.62 -16.74 -1.64
C GLY A 185 0.46 -16.73 -0.55
N ARG A 186 1.51 -17.54 -0.72
CA ARG A 186 2.68 -17.61 0.19
C ARG A 186 3.89 -16.85 -0.32
N THR A 187 3.87 -16.41 -1.57
CA THR A 187 4.98 -15.76 -2.26
C THR A 187 4.90 -14.25 -2.09
N ALA A 188 5.93 -13.67 -1.51
CA ALA A 188 6.08 -12.21 -1.44
C ALA A 188 6.98 -11.73 -2.57
N TYR A 189 6.51 -10.73 -3.31
CA TYR A 189 7.28 -10.03 -4.33
C TYR A 189 7.75 -8.70 -3.76
N TYR A 190 9.03 -8.39 -3.92
CA TYR A 190 9.62 -7.16 -3.43
C TYR A 190 10.65 -6.63 -4.41
N THR A 191 10.71 -5.31 -4.54
CA THR A 191 11.76 -4.63 -5.28
C THR A 191 12.93 -4.38 -4.34
N ARG A 192 14.12 -4.80 -4.75
CA ARG A 192 15.38 -4.38 -4.15
C ARG A 192 15.90 -3.18 -4.95
N TRP A 193 16.16 -2.09 -4.25
CA TRP A 193 16.67 -0.86 -4.86
C TRP A 193 18.05 -0.54 -4.32
N ALA A 194 19.03 -0.37 -5.20
CA ALA A 194 20.35 0.14 -4.87
C ALA A 194 20.33 1.68 -4.94
N LEU A 195 20.30 2.33 -3.78
CA LEU A 195 20.17 3.79 -3.66
C LEU A 195 21.32 4.53 -4.33
N SER A 196 22.52 3.94 -4.37
CA SER A 196 23.71 4.55 -4.98
C SER A 196 23.70 4.58 -6.51
N THR A 197 22.97 3.65 -7.15
CA THR A 197 22.98 3.49 -8.62
C THR A 197 21.61 3.69 -9.26
N GLY A 198 20.56 3.80 -8.44
CA GLY A 198 19.19 3.80 -8.94
C GLY A 198 18.69 2.43 -9.42
N ALA A 199 19.54 1.40 -9.47
CA ALA A 199 19.18 0.09 -10.01
C ALA A 199 18.13 -0.63 -9.16
N ALA A 200 17.03 -1.03 -9.80
CA ALA A 200 15.92 -1.74 -9.15
C ALA A 200 15.69 -3.12 -9.78
N ARG A 201 15.49 -4.14 -8.94
CA ARG A 201 15.19 -5.52 -9.39
C ARG A 201 14.06 -6.10 -8.56
N ILE A 202 13.13 -6.82 -9.21
CA ILE A 202 12.07 -7.56 -8.54
C ILE A 202 12.62 -8.92 -8.11
N HIS A 203 12.36 -9.29 -6.87
CA HIS A 203 12.65 -10.57 -6.28
C HIS A 203 11.38 -11.20 -5.73
N SER A 204 11.36 -12.52 -5.65
CA SER A 204 10.30 -13.28 -4.98
C SER A 204 10.88 -14.17 -3.89
N VAL A 205 10.09 -14.42 -2.85
CA VAL A 205 10.42 -15.38 -1.80
C VAL A 205 9.16 -16.11 -1.35
N THR A 206 9.25 -17.43 -1.32
CA THR A 206 8.16 -18.33 -0.90
C THR A 206 8.57 -19.03 0.38
N ARG A 207 7.75 -18.89 1.43
CA ARG A 207 7.93 -19.59 2.72
C ARG A 207 6.62 -19.97 3.33
#